data_AF-D6WVM4-F1
#
_entry.id   AF-D6WVM4-F1
#
_cell.length_a   1.000
_cell.length_b   1.000
_cell.length_c   1.000
_cell.angle_alpha   90.00
_cell.angle_beta   90.00
_cell.angle_gamma   90.00
#
_symmetry.space_group_name_H-M   'P 1'
#
loop_
_entity.id
_entity.type
_entity.pdbx_description
1 polymer ?
#
loop_
_entity_poly.entity_id
_entity_poly.type
_entity_poly.pdbx_seq_one_letter_code
_entity_poly.pdbx_strand_id
1 'polypeptide(L)'
;MSGWGHSNKEYLNGVSPLAIPGSTQGVGFYESSYSKGTGIPDIELMIAVANATDQLTQRYFSLTDQTYEDVWKYNNIPQTFIFHVVNLHAQSSGSVRLKSKNPFEYPVINSNFLSDPENRDINTLYKGIQICLKMGETKAMEAINATLQGGPLRACKRYQYLSKDYWYCALRQITVNLYQPLGSCPMGKDPKKGAVVVSELRVFGERAVGGFGQKGPWGRW
;
A
#
# COMPACT_ATOMS: atom_id res chain seq x y z
N MET A 1 -27.17 21.80 6.47
CA MET A 1 -26.81 20.79 7.50
C MET A 1 -27.65 19.51 7.33
N SER A 2 -27.57 18.82 6.18
CA SER A 2 -28.45 17.66 5.90
C SER A 2 -27.79 16.51 5.14
N GLY A 3 -26.45 16.41 5.11
CA GLY A 3 -25.73 15.33 4.41
C GLY A 3 -25.36 14.13 5.27
N TRP A 4 -25.28 14.26 6.60
CA TRP A 4 -24.72 13.23 7.49
C TRP A 4 -25.71 12.15 7.92
N GLY A 5 -27.02 12.40 7.82
CA GLY A 5 -28.04 11.46 8.29
C GLY A 5 -28.31 10.28 7.35
N HIS A 6 -28.04 10.44 6.06
CA HIS A 6 -28.31 9.40 5.05
C HIS A 6 -27.19 8.36 5.00
N SER A 7 -25.92 8.78 5.06
CA SER A 7 -24.77 7.86 4.94
C SER A 7 -24.65 6.84 6.08
N ASN A 8 -25.03 7.21 7.31
CA ASN A 8 -24.98 6.31 8.46
C ASN A 8 -26.02 5.17 8.35
N LYS A 9 -27.21 5.47 7.82
CA LYS A 9 -28.26 4.46 7.65
C LYS A 9 -27.89 3.45 6.56
N GLU A 10 -27.30 3.93 5.47
CA GLU A 10 -26.79 3.09 4.38
C GLU A 10 -25.61 2.21 4.85
N TYR A 11 -24.75 2.73 5.73
CA TYR A 11 -23.61 1.99 6.29
C TYR A 11 -24.06 0.82 7.16
N LEU A 12 -24.98 1.08 8.09
CA LEU A 12 -25.52 0.03 8.97
C LEU A 12 -26.33 -1.03 8.20
N ASN A 13 -26.87 -0.68 7.03
CA ASN A 13 -27.61 -1.60 6.16
C ASN A 13 -26.73 -2.30 5.11
N GLY A 14 -25.40 -2.08 5.12
CA GLY A 14 -24.49 -2.77 4.21
C GLY A 14 -24.44 -2.22 2.77
N VAL A 15 -25.05 -1.06 2.51
CA VAL A 15 -25.26 -0.50 1.16
C VAL A 15 -24.43 0.77 0.91
N SER A 16 -23.70 1.24 1.91
CA SER A 16 -22.84 2.43 1.81
C SER A 16 -21.48 2.10 1.18
N PRO A 17 -20.83 3.07 0.50
CA PRO A 17 -19.41 3.00 0.15
C PRO A 17 -18.48 2.66 1.33
N LEU A 18 -18.89 2.94 2.57
CA LEU A 18 -18.16 2.58 3.79
C LEU A 18 -18.39 1.13 4.24
N ALA A 19 -19.44 0.47 3.75
CA ALA A 19 -19.82 -0.90 4.16
C ALA A 19 -18.95 -1.99 3.49
N ILE A 20 -18.17 -1.64 2.46
CA ILE A 20 -17.19 -2.54 1.84
C ILE A 20 -15.79 -2.07 2.23
N PRO A 21 -15.15 -2.65 3.25
CA PRO A 21 -13.82 -2.21 3.68
C PRO A 21 -12.81 -2.45 2.54
N GLY A 22 -12.29 -1.36 1.96
CA GLY A 22 -11.27 -1.38 0.91
C GLY A 22 -11.73 -1.92 -0.45
N SER A 23 -13.03 -2.20 -0.62
CA SER A 23 -13.63 -2.63 -1.90
C SER A 23 -12.93 -3.80 -2.61
N THR A 24 -12.20 -4.65 -1.88
CA THR A 24 -11.47 -5.79 -2.44
C THR A 24 -12.46 -6.87 -2.89
N GLN A 25 -12.43 -7.21 -4.17
CA GLN A 25 -13.27 -8.22 -4.81
C GLN A 25 -12.57 -9.59 -4.93
N GLY A 26 -11.24 -9.61 -4.83
CA GLY A 26 -10.46 -10.84 -4.90
C GLY A 26 -8.98 -10.61 -4.68
N VAL A 27 -8.26 -11.66 -4.27
CA VAL A 27 -6.80 -11.64 -4.07
C VAL A 27 -6.16 -12.84 -4.74
N GLY A 28 -4.91 -12.70 -5.18
CA GLY A 28 -4.10 -13.78 -5.73
C GLY A 28 -2.64 -13.61 -5.36
N PHE A 29 -1.97 -14.71 -5.00
CA PHE A 29 -0.58 -14.72 -4.56
C PHE A 29 0.32 -15.35 -5.62
N TYR A 30 1.45 -14.71 -5.91
CA TYR A 30 2.38 -15.11 -6.96
C TYR A 30 3.83 -15.01 -6.50
N GLU A 31 4.69 -15.80 -7.13
CA GLU A 31 6.14 -15.72 -6.96
C GLU A 31 6.77 -14.94 -8.12
N SER A 32 7.61 -13.96 -7.79
CA SER A 32 8.51 -13.30 -8.71
C SER A 32 9.73 -14.18 -9.00
N SER A 33 10.68 -13.67 -9.79
CA SER A 33 11.97 -14.35 -9.98
C SER A 33 12.79 -14.47 -8.69
N TYR A 34 12.52 -13.66 -7.67
CA TYR A 34 13.30 -13.63 -6.42
C TYR A 34 12.85 -14.67 -5.40
N SER A 35 11.57 -15.09 -5.43
CA SER A 35 11.02 -16.12 -4.54
C SER A 35 10.66 -17.42 -5.25
N LYS A 36 10.94 -17.52 -6.55
CA LYS A 36 10.54 -18.68 -7.37
C LYS A 36 11.05 -20.00 -6.79
N GLY A 37 10.12 -20.93 -6.57
CA GLY A 37 10.42 -22.28 -6.07
C GLY A 37 10.61 -22.37 -4.57
N THR A 38 10.40 -21.27 -3.83
CA THR A 38 10.44 -21.28 -2.36
C THR A 38 9.10 -21.68 -1.74
N GLY A 39 7.99 -21.58 -2.48
CA GLY A 39 6.63 -21.74 -1.97
C GLY A 39 6.12 -20.51 -1.22
N ILE A 40 6.89 -19.42 -1.17
CA ILE A 40 6.56 -18.18 -0.46
C ILE A 40 6.27 -17.09 -1.50
N PRO A 41 5.03 -16.60 -1.60
CA PRO A 41 4.69 -15.54 -2.53
C PRO A 41 5.30 -14.20 -2.09
N ASP A 42 5.83 -13.45 -3.03
CA ASP A 42 6.35 -12.08 -2.82
C ASP A 42 5.52 -11.03 -3.57
N ILE A 43 4.51 -11.45 -4.33
CA ILE A 43 3.52 -10.61 -5.01
C ILE A 43 2.11 -11.00 -4.56
N GLU A 44 1.35 -10.02 -4.11
CA GLU A 44 -0.11 -10.11 -3.98
C GLU A 44 -0.77 -9.21 -5.04
N LEU A 45 -1.72 -9.78 -5.77
CA LEU A 45 -2.62 -9.04 -6.65
C LEU A 45 -3.96 -8.91 -5.94
N MET A 46 -4.36 -7.68 -5.67
CA MET A 46 -5.64 -7.36 -5.04
C MET A 46 -6.54 -6.66 -6.07
N ILE A 47 -7.67 -7.28 -6.39
CA ILE A 47 -8.67 -6.71 -7.28
C ILE A 47 -9.59 -5.84 -6.44
N ALA A 48 -9.73 -4.58 -6.80
CA ALA A 48 -10.64 -3.66 -6.14
C ALA A 48 -11.50 -2.91 -7.16
N VAL A 49 -12.61 -2.32 -6.71
CA VAL A 49 -13.35 -1.34 -7.52
C VAL A 49 -12.47 -0.12 -7.79
N ALA A 50 -12.83 0.70 -8.77
CA ALA A 50 -12.14 1.97 -9.02
C ALA A 50 -11.99 2.80 -7.72
N ASN A 51 -10.75 3.19 -7.43
CA ASN A 51 -10.39 4.04 -6.30
C ASN A 51 -10.01 5.45 -6.78
N ALA A 52 -9.61 6.34 -5.85
CA ALA A 52 -9.22 7.71 -6.17
C ALA A 52 -10.25 8.40 -7.09
N THR A 53 -11.53 8.27 -6.77
CA THR A 53 -12.65 8.75 -7.61
C THR A 53 -13.13 10.15 -7.21
N ASP A 54 -12.64 10.66 -6.09
CA ASP A 54 -12.97 11.97 -5.55
C ASP A 54 -11.74 12.64 -4.91
N GLN A 55 -11.89 13.90 -4.50
CA GLN A 55 -10.80 14.67 -3.90
C GLN A 55 -10.30 14.08 -2.57
N LEU A 56 -11.18 13.43 -1.80
CA LEU A 56 -10.82 12.84 -0.52
C LEU A 56 -9.90 11.64 -0.74
N THR A 57 -10.28 10.75 -1.64
CA THR A 57 -9.53 9.55 -2.01
C THR A 57 -8.25 9.90 -2.78
N GLN A 58 -8.24 10.96 -3.59
CA GLN A 58 -7.00 11.49 -4.17
C GLN A 58 -5.99 11.91 -3.08
N ARG A 59 -6.46 12.67 -2.07
CA ARG A 59 -5.61 13.09 -0.93
C ARG A 59 -5.20 11.90 -0.06
N TYR A 60 -6.10 10.95 0.13
CA TYR A 60 -5.84 9.71 0.86
C TYR A 60 -4.61 9.00 0.29
N PHE A 61 -4.56 8.83 -1.03
CA PHE A 61 -3.42 8.24 -1.74
C PHE A 61 -2.23 9.20 -1.97
N SER A 62 -2.31 10.44 -1.50
CA SER A 62 -1.27 11.47 -1.69
C SER A 62 -0.89 11.68 -3.16
N LEU A 63 -1.86 11.56 -4.07
CA LEU A 63 -1.64 11.74 -5.50
C LEU A 63 -1.50 13.21 -5.85
N THR A 64 -0.52 13.55 -6.69
CA THR A 64 -0.46 14.87 -7.33
C THR A 64 -1.65 15.05 -8.27
N ASP A 65 -2.11 16.29 -8.44
CA ASP A 65 -3.20 16.60 -9.40
C ASP A 65 -2.87 16.05 -10.79
N GLN A 66 -1.63 16.25 -11.22
CA GLN A 66 -1.11 15.73 -12.48
C GLN A 66 -1.27 14.21 -12.62
N THR A 67 -0.93 13.44 -11.58
CA THR A 67 -1.04 11.97 -11.61
C THR A 67 -2.51 11.51 -11.57
N TYR A 68 -3.33 12.19 -10.77
CA TYR A 68 -4.76 11.94 -10.70
C TYR A 68 -5.46 12.18 -12.05
N GLU A 69 -5.12 13.28 -12.72
CA GLU A 69 -5.69 13.62 -14.03
C GLU A 69 -5.34 12.60 -15.11
N ASP A 70 -4.11 12.07 -15.08
CA ASP A 70 -3.62 11.17 -16.12
C ASP A 70 -4.20 9.74 -15.99
N VAL A 71 -4.59 9.32 -14.78
CA VAL A 71 -4.95 7.91 -14.49
C VAL A 71 -6.40 7.74 -14.03
N TRP A 72 -6.94 8.67 -13.22
CA TRP A 72 -8.20 8.46 -12.51
C TRP A 72 -9.35 9.38 -12.94
N LYS A 73 -9.06 10.63 -13.31
CA LYS A 73 -10.09 11.66 -13.59
C LYS A 73 -11.13 11.27 -14.65
N TYR A 74 -10.75 10.47 -15.64
CA TYR A 74 -11.61 10.11 -16.77
C TYR A 74 -12.16 8.68 -16.70
N ASN A 75 -11.97 7.98 -15.58
CA ASN A 75 -12.47 6.62 -15.44
C ASN A 75 -13.99 6.58 -15.30
N ASN A 76 -14.62 5.65 -16.01
CA ASN A 76 -16.04 5.36 -15.81
C ASN A 76 -16.20 4.44 -14.58
N ILE A 77 -16.36 5.05 -13.40
CA ILE A 77 -16.30 4.39 -12.09
C ILE A 77 -17.15 3.11 -12.01
N PRO A 78 -18.43 3.08 -12.43
CA PRO A 78 -19.27 1.88 -12.34
C PRO A 78 -18.81 0.70 -13.22
N GLN A 79 -17.93 0.96 -14.19
CA GLN A 79 -17.44 -0.03 -15.16
C GLN A 79 -15.93 -0.27 -15.03
N THR A 80 -15.29 0.27 -14.00
CA THR A 80 -13.85 0.21 -13.82
C THR A 80 -13.49 -0.55 -12.54
N PHE A 81 -12.51 -1.43 -12.66
CA PHE A 81 -11.84 -2.08 -11.55
C PHE A 81 -10.34 -1.90 -11.69
N ILE A 82 -9.61 -2.13 -10.61
CA ILE A 82 -8.16 -1.95 -10.55
C ILE A 82 -7.49 -3.21 -9.99
N PHE A 83 -6.26 -3.43 -10.42
CA PHE A 83 -5.34 -4.35 -9.78
C PHE A 83 -4.34 -3.56 -8.94
N HIS A 84 -4.39 -3.74 -7.63
CA HIS A 84 -3.30 -3.38 -6.75
C HIS A 84 -2.23 -4.48 -6.82
N VAL A 85 -1.04 -4.10 -7.27
CA VAL A 85 0.14 -4.97 -7.21
C VAL A 85 0.89 -4.65 -5.93
N VAL A 86 0.92 -5.60 -5.01
CA VAL A 86 1.53 -5.44 -3.68
C VAL A 86 2.80 -6.27 -3.62
N ASN A 87 3.91 -5.62 -3.25
CA ASN A 87 5.16 -6.29 -2.93
C ASN A 87 5.14 -6.67 -1.44
N LEU A 88 5.04 -7.97 -1.15
CA LEU A 88 4.90 -8.49 0.22
C LEU A 88 6.22 -8.46 1.01
N HIS A 89 7.35 -8.38 0.31
CA HIS A 89 8.69 -8.47 0.89
C HIS A 89 9.57 -7.31 0.42
N ALA A 90 9.06 -6.09 0.59
CA ALA A 90 9.77 -4.87 0.25
C ALA A 90 11.13 -4.77 0.97
N GLN A 91 12.15 -4.36 0.23
CA GLN A 91 13.53 -4.16 0.70
C GLN A 91 13.81 -2.69 1.03
N SER A 92 13.06 -1.76 0.42
CA SER A 92 13.14 -0.33 0.71
C SER A 92 12.82 -0.07 2.17
N SER A 93 13.64 0.76 2.82
CA SER A 93 13.44 1.17 4.22
C SER A 93 13.27 2.68 4.32
N GLY A 94 12.28 3.08 5.11
CA GLY A 94 11.97 4.48 5.41
C GLY A 94 12.42 4.91 6.80
N SER A 95 11.95 6.08 7.22
CA SER A 95 12.19 6.62 8.56
C SER A 95 10.97 7.37 9.09
N VAL A 96 10.80 7.32 10.42
CA VAL A 96 9.88 8.17 11.17
C VAL A 96 10.72 8.98 12.15
N ARG A 97 10.64 10.31 12.08
CA ARG A 97 11.44 11.21 12.93
C ARG A 97 10.54 12.25 13.57
N LEU A 98 10.84 12.59 14.82
CA LEU A 98 10.18 13.73 15.46
C LEU A 98 10.49 15.01 14.68
N LYS A 99 9.45 15.80 14.42
CA LYS A 99 9.59 17.11 13.79
C LYS A 99 10.17 18.15 14.75
N SER A 100 9.76 18.06 16.02
CA SER A 100 10.20 18.93 17.10
C SER A 100 10.12 18.21 18.44
N LYS A 101 10.40 18.92 19.54
CA LYS A 101 10.22 18.41 20.90
C LYS A 101 8.74 18.38 21.34
N ASN A 102 7.84 19.00 20.58
CA ASN A 102 6.42 19.04 20.90
C ASN A 102 5.74 17.72 20.48
N PRO A 103 5.21 16.91 21.42
CA PRO A 103 4.59 15.63 21.10
C PRO A 103 3.26 15.77 20.33
N PHE A 104 2.67 16.97 20.30
CA PHE A 104 1.44 17.24 19.54
C PHE A 104 1.70 17.61 18.08
N GLU A 105 2.96 17.77 17.68
CA GLU A 105 3.32 17.97 16.28
C GLU A 105 3.50 16.62 15.57
N TYR A 106 2.86 16.48 14.40
CA TYR A 106 3.00 15.28 13.59
C TYR A 106 4.48 15.01 13.25
N PRO A 107 4.92 13.73 13.32
CA PRO A 107 6.26 13.36 12.94
C PRO A 107 6.49 13.53 11.44
N VAL A 108 7.77 13.63 11.05
CA VAL A 108 8.18 13.53 9.66
C VAL A 108 8.29 12.05 9.31
N ILE A 109 7.47 11.60 8.35
CA ILE A 109 7.47 10.23 7.85
C ILE A 109 8.01 10.26 6.42
N ASN A 110 9.04 9.47 6.16
CA ASN A 110 9.57 9.24 4.82
C ASN A 110 9.59 7.74 4.55
N SER A 111 8.65 7.23 3.77
CA SER A 111 8.59 5.80 3.41
C SER A 111 9.71 5.36 2.48
N ASN A 112 10.29 6.30 1.71
CA ASN A 112 11.42 6.04 0.82
C ASN A 112 11.18 4.85 -0.14
N PHE A 113 10.01 4.80 -0.77
CA PHE A 113 9.62 3.68 -1.64
C PHE A 113 10.56 3.53 -2.85
N LEU A 114 10.80 2.28 -3.24
CA LEU A 114 11.60 1.91 -4.42
C LEU A 114 13.04 2.45 -4.37
N SER A 115 13.58 2.58 -3.16
CA SER A 115 14.92 3.10 -2.89
C SER A 115 15.94 1.99 -2.66
N ASP A 116 15.51 0.72 -2.68
CA ASP A 116 16.38 -0.41 -2.46
C ASP A 116 17.50 -0.44 -3.53
N PRO A 117 18.76 -0.66 -3.14
CA PRO A 117 19.91 -0.45 -4.01
C PRO A 117 19.95 -1.40 -5.20
N GLU A 118 19.34 -2.58 -5.05
CA GLU A 118 19.28 -3.61 -6.09
C GLU A 118 18.05 -3.49 -7.00
N ASN A 119 17.18 -2.49 -6.77
CA ASN A 119 15.91 -2.29 -7.47
C ASN A 119 15.00 -3.53 -7.44
N ARG A 120 15.12 -4.40 -6.43
CA ARG A 120 14.27 -5.58 -6.25
C ARG A 120 12.81 -5.19 -6.13
N ASP A 121 12.49 -4.12 -5.40
CA ASP A 121 11.09 -3.75 -5.17
C ASP A 121 10.40 -3.36 -6.48
N ILE A 122 11.03 -2.49 -7.26
CA ILE A 122 10.45 -2.05 -8.54
C ILE A 122 10.43 -3.18 -9.57
N ASN A 123 11.41 -4.09 -9.55
CA ASN A 123 11.43 -5.27 -10.42
C ASN A 123 10.29 -6.24 -10.07
N THR A 124 10.03 -6.48 -8.78
CA THR A 124 8.90 -7.31 -8.30
C THR A 124 7.56 -6.69 -8.68
N LEU A 125 7.38 -5.39 -8.48
CA LEU A 125 6.16 -4.69 -8.90
C LEU A 125 5.96 -4.73 -10.41
N TYR A 126 7.03 -4.53 -11.20
CA TYR A 126 6.95 -4.67 -12.65
C TYR A 126 6.55 -6.10 -13.07
N LYS A 127 7.07 -7.12 -12.38
CA LYS A 127 6.64 -8.51 -12.63
C LYS A 127 5.15 -8.70 -12.35
N GLY A 128 4.63 -8.12 -11.27
CA GLY A 128 3.20 -8.13 -10.98
C GLY A 128 2.36 -7.43 -12.05
N ILE A 129 2.80 -6.28 -12.58
CA ILE A 129 2.15 -5.62 -13.72
C ILE A 129 2.07 -6.56 -14.93
N GLN A 130 3.16 -7.28 -15.25
CA GLN A 130 3.14 -8.24 -16.34
C GLN A 130 2.13 -9.37 -16.12
N ILE A 131 1.92 -9.81 -14.88
CA ILE A 131 0.88 -10.80 -14.54
C ILE A 131 -0.51 -10.18 -14.77
N CYS A 132 -0.77 -8.96 -14.30
CA CYS A 132 -2.05 -8.28 -14.51
C CYS A 132 -2.38 -8.10 -15.99
N LEU A 133 -1.41 -7.69 -16.82
CA LEU A 133 -1.61 -7.53 -18.26
C LEU A 133 -1.99 -8.87 -18.91
N LYS A 134 -1.30 -9.96 -18.55
CA LYS A 134 -1.65 -11.31 -19.02
C LYS A 134 -3.01 -11.79 -18.52
N MET A 135 -3.41 -11.40 -17.31
CA MET A 135 -4.76 -11.71 -16.79
C MET A 135 -5.83 -10.99 -17.62
N GLY A 136 -5.56 -9.76 -18.05
CA GLY A 136 -6.43 -9.00 -18.96
C GLY A 136 -6.66 -9.67 -20.31
N GLU A 137 -5.72 -10.49 -20.78
CA GLU A 137 -5.80 -11.26 -22.03
C GLU A 137 -6.52 -12.62 -21.88
N THR A 138 -7.08 -12.92 -20.70
CA THR A 138 -7.80 -14.18 -20.51
C THR A 138 -9.20 -14.14 -21.09
N LYS A 139 -9.73 -15.29 -21.53
CA LYS A 139 -11.11 -15.42 -22.05
C LYS A 139 -12.18 -14.84 -21.11
N ALA A 140 -11.97 -14.94 -19.79
CA ALA A 140 -12.89 -14.39 -18.81
C ALA A 140 -12.92 -12.85 -18.82
N MET A 141 -11.75 -12.22 -18.98
CA MET A 141 -11.63 -10.77 -19.11
C MET A 141 -12.07 -10.27 -20.50
N GLU A 142 -11.78 -11.04 -21.55
CA GLU A 142 -12.30 -10.79 -22.91
C GLU A 142 -13.83 -10.84 -22.95
N ALA A 143 -14.46 -11.80 -22.24
CA ALA A 143 -15.91 -11.95 -22.20
C ALA A 143 -16.65 -10.74 -21.61
N ILE A 144 -15.96 -9.95 -20.77
CA ILE A 144 -16.48 -8.68 -20.22
C ILE A 144 -15.92 -7.45 -20.96
N ASN A 145 -15.21 -7.66 -22.07
CA ASN A 145 -14.54 -6.62 -22.85
C ASN A 145 -13.63 -5.72 -21.99
N ALA A 146 -12.88 -6.32 -21.07
CA ALA A 146 -11.96 -5.57 -20.22
C ALA A 146 -10.79 -5.02 -21.05
N THR A 147 -10.56 -3.72 -20.94
CA THR A 147 -9.44 -3.03 -21.60
C THR A 147 -8.64 -2.24 -20.58
N LEU A 148 -7.33 -2.15 -20.78
CA LEU A 148 -6.51 -1.24 -19.98
C LEU A 148 -6.96 0.21 -20.24
N GLN A 149 -7.45 0.87 -19.19
CA GLN A 149 -7.87 2.26 -19.23
C GLN A 149 -6.69 3.21 -18.96
N GLY A 150 -6.79 4.43 -19.48
CA GLY A 150 -5.80 5.48 -19.31
C GLY A 150 -4.77 5.58 -20.44
N GLY A 151 -4.12 6.75 -20.52
CA GLY A 151 -3.06 7.04 -21.49
C GLY A 151 -1.66 7.00 -20.87
N PRO A 152 -0.60 7.31 -21.65
CA PRO A 152 0.73 7.49 -21.09
C PRO A 152 0.74 8.63 -20.08
N LEU A 153 1.24 8.35 -18.88
CA LEU A 153 1.49 9.38 -17.86
C LEU A 153 2.32 10.52 -18.45
N ARG A 154 1.92 11.77 -18.20
CA ARG A 154 2.65 12.94 -18.74
C ARG A 154 4.09 12.99 -18.25
N ALA A 155 4.33 12.58 -17.00
CA ALA A 155 5.66 12.48 -16.41
C ALA A 155 6.58 11.43 -17.09
N CYS A 156 6.00 10.49 -17.85
CA CYS A 156 6.71 9.36 -18.44
C CYS A 156 6.70 9.37 -19.99
N LYS A 157 6.29 10.47 -20.63
CA LYS A 157 6.17 10.60 -22.10
C LYS A 157 7.44 10.31 -22.89
N ARG A 158 8.62 10.45 -22.27
CA ARG A 158 9.91 10.18 -22.91
C ARG A 158 10.14 8.69 -23.22
N TYR A 159 9.36 7.81 -22.60
CA TYR A 159 9.43 6.37 -22.80
C TYR A 159 8.30 5.91 -23.71
N GLN A 160 8.58 4.91 -24.54
CA GLN A 160 7.53 4.26 -25.34
C GLN A 160 6.45 3.70 -24.41
N TYR A 161 5.18 4.04 -24.67
CA TYR A 161 4.06 3.59 -23.84
C TYR A 161 4.05 2.06 -23.71
N LEU A 162 3.79 1.57 -22.49
CA LEU A 162 3.82 0.15 -22.09
C LEU A 162 5.17 -0.56 -22.16
N SER A 163 6.26 0.12 -22.55
CA SER A 163 7.61 -0.43 -22.41
C SER A 163 8.00 -0.64 -20.95
N LYS A 164 9.04 -1.45 -20.72
CA LYS A 164 9.62 -1.64 -19.38
C LYS A 164 10.01 -0.31 -18.74
N ASP A 165 10.68 0.56 -19.48
CA ASP A 165 11.13 1.86 -18.95
C ASP A 165 9.97 2.80 -18.66
N TYR A 166 8.89 2.75 -19.46
CA TYR A 166 7.65 3.45 -19.15
C TYR A 166 7.07 2.98 -17.81
N TRP A 167 6.98 1.67 -17.58
CA TRP A 167 6.46 1.13 -16.32
C TRP A 167 7.35 1.46 -15.13
N TYR A 168 8.67 1.49 -15.30
CA TYR A 168 9.62 1.88 -14.24
C TYR A 168 9.46 3.36 -13.87
N CYS A 169 9.14 4.21 -14.84
CA CYS A 169 8.76 5.59 -14.57
C CYS A 169 7.39 5.66 -13.89
N ALA A 170 6.40 4.96 -14.43
CA ALA A 170 5.02 5.00 -13.93
C ALA A 170 4.91 4.53 -12.48
N LEU A 171 5.57 3.42 -12.13
CA LEU A 171 5.65 2.92 -10.76
C LEU A 171 6.14 4.01 -9.79
N ARG A 172 7.13 4.83 -10.16
CA ARG A 172 7.62 5.91 -9.29
C ARG A 172 6.61 7.05 -9.09
N GLN A 173 5.63 7.19 -9.98
CA GLN A 173 4.57 8.21 -9.88
C GLN A 173 3.34 7.71 -9.13
N ILE A 174 3.00 6.42 -9.28
CA ILE A 174 1.71 5.85 -8.82
C ILE A 174 1.85 4.89 -7.63
N THR A 175 3.06 4.62 -7.14
CA THR A 175 3.25 3.78 -5.95
C THR A 175 2.77 4.51 -4.71
N VAL A 176 1.91 3.84 -3.96
CA VAL A 176 1.31 4.33 -2.72
C VAL A 176 1.47 3.28 -1.62
N ASN A 177 1.34 3.71 -0.37
CA ASN A 177 1.22 2.77 0.75
C ASN A 177 -0.23 2.28 0.86
N LEU A 178 -0.43 0.99 1.16
CA LEU A 178 -1.74 0.43 1.51
C LEU A 178 -1.97 0.42 3.03
N TYR A 179 -1.47 1.45 3.73
CA TYR A 179 -1.68 1.65 5.18
C TYR A 179 -1.17 0.53 6.08
N GLN A 180 -0.12 -0.17 5.65
CA GLN A 180 0.58 -1.19 6.43
C GLN A 180 2.05 -0.82 6.73
N PRO A 181 2.35 0.39 7.25
CA PRO A 181 3.71 0.71 7.67
C PRO A 181 4.09 -0.17 8.87
N LEU A 182 5.28 -0.77 8.82
CA LEU A 182 5.80 -1.65 9.86
C LEU A 182 7.30 -1.46 10.04
N GLY A 183 7.84 -1.97 11.14
CA GLY A 183 9.29 -2.05 11.35
C GLY A 183 9.97 -0.78 11.87
N SER A 184 9.24 0.24 12.32
CA SER A 184 9.84 1.47 12.90
C SER A 184 10.55 1.22 14.24
N CYS A 185 10.08 0.25 15.03
CA CYS A 185 10.69 -0.21 16.27
C CYS A 185 10.92 -1.74 16.22
N PRO A 186 11.91 -2.22 15.44
CA PRO A 186 12.06 -3.65 15.18
C PRO A 186 12.47 -4.42 16.44
N MET A 187 11.95 -5.64 16.57
CA MET A 187 12.33 -6.58 17.61
C MET A 187 13.62 -7.32 17.21
N GLY A 188 14.55 -7.48 18.14
CA GLY A 188 15.79 -8.22 17.87
C GLY A 188 16.66 -8.43 19.10
N LYS A 189 17.79 -9.11 18.91
CA LYS A 189 18.71 -9.48 19.99
C LYS A 189 19.78 -8.44 20.28
N ASP A 190 20.07 -7.55 19.33
CA ASP A 190 21.20 -6.63 19.41
C ASP A 190 20.81 -5.23 18.91
N PRO A 191 20.81 -4.22 19.79
CA PRO A 191 20.49 -2.85 19.40
C PRO A 191 21.54 -2.25 18.44
N LYS A 192 22.78 -2.76 18.42
CA LYS A 192 23.80 -2.32 17.44
C LYS A 192 23.46 -2.73 16.00
N LYS A 193 22.57 -3.72 15.84
CA LYS A 193 22.03 -4.14 14.53
C LYS A 193 20.68 -3.50 14.20
N GLY A 194 20.27 -2.49 14.96
CA GLY A 194 19.04 -1.72 14.74
C GLY A 194 17.83 -2.16 15.56
N ALA A 195 17.95 -3.18 16.42
CA ALA A 195 16.83 -3.60 17.28
C ALA A 195 16.47 -2.51 18.30
N VAL A 196 15.18 -2.24 18.47
CA VAL A 196 14.65 -1.28 19.46
C VAL A 196 14.11 -2.00 20.68
N VAL A 197 13.49 -3.17 20.48
CA VAL A 197 12.92 -3.98 21.56
C VAL A 197 13.47 -5.41 21.57
N VAL A 198 13.54 -6.01 22.76
CA VAL A 198 13.81 -7.45 22.94
C VAL A 198 12.57 -8.29 22.66
N SER A 199 12.69 -9.63 22.68
CA SER A 199 11.59 -10.57 22.49
C SER A 199 10.41 -10.38 23.45
N GLU A 200 10.64 -9.84 24.64
CA GLU A 200 9.58 -9.52 25.62
C GLU A 200 9.01 -8.09 25.44
N LEU A 201 9.24 -7.45 24.28
CA LEU A 201 8.76 -6.10 23.93
C LEU A 201 9.28 -4.97 24.84
N ARG A 202 10.35 -5.21 25.59
CA ARG A 202 11.02 -4.18 26.39
C ARG A 202 12.02 -3.41 25.53
N VAL A 203 12.07 -2.10 25.69
CA VAL A 203 13.02 -1.24 24.98
C VAL A 203 14.44 -1.48 25.52
N PHE A 204 15.44 -1.58 24.63
CA PHE A 204 16.83 -1.71 25.04
C PHE A 204 17.30 -0.49 25.84
N GLY A 205 18.03 -0.72 26.94
CA GLY A 205 18.61 0.35 27.76
C GLY A 205 17.64 1.02 28.74
N GLU A 206 16.32 0.83 28.57
CA GLU A 206 15.33 1.25 29.54
C GLU A 206 15.27 0.28 30.71
N ARG A 207 15.28 0.81 31.94
CA ARG A 207 14.80 0.04 33.09
C ARG A 207 13.28 0.01 32.98
N ALA A 208 12.65 -1.10 33.35
CA ALA A 208 11.19 -1.19 33.37
C ALA A 208 10.62 0.05 34.07
N VAL A 209 9.95 0.92 33.31
CA VAL A 209 9.10 1.95 33.86
C VAL A 209 8.00 1.18 34.54
N GLY A 210 8.02 1.14 35.88
CA GLY A 210 7.12 0.30 36.64
C GLY A 210 5.67 0.54 36.22
N GLY A 211 5.01 -0.51 35.72
CA GLY A 211 3.57 -0.46 35.47
C GLY A 211 3.09 -1.19 34.23
N PHE A 212 3.41 -2.49 34.07
CA PHE A 212 2.54 -3.52 33.49
C PHE A 212 3.21 -4.88 33.79
N GLY A 213 3.16 -5.31 35.05
CA GLY A 213 3.73 -6.62 35.44
C GLY A 213 4.32 -6.74 36.84
N GLN A 214 4.43 -5.67 37.63
CA GLN A 214 4.57 -5.86 39.07
C GLN A 214 3.18 -6.18 39.63
N LYS A 215 3.00 -7.43 40.08
CA LYS A 215 1.89 -7.81 40.95
C LYS A 215 1.88 -6.86 42.14
N GLY A 216 0.97 -5.88 42.11
CA GLY A 216 0.56 -5.17 43.32
C GLY A 216 -0.13 -6.15 44.28
N PRO A 217 -0.24 -5.81 45.58
CA PRO A 217 -0.79 -6.70 46.61
C PRO A 217 -2.31 -6.96 46.48
N TRP A 218 -2.93 -6.59 45.36
CA TRP A 218 -4.37 -6.70 45.15
C TRP A 218 -4.67 -7.43 43.84
N GLY A 219 -5.13 -8.68 43.99
CA GLY A 219 -6.29 -9.20 43.26
C GLY A 219 -6.08 -9.70 41.83
N ARG A 220 -6.17 -11.03 41.70
CA ARG A 220 -6.70 -11.85 40.60
C ARG A 220 -7.40 -11.09 39.45
N TRP A 221 -7.04 -11.48 38.23
CA TRP A 221 -8.01 -11.86 37.21
C TRP A 221 -7.85 -13.36 36.96
#